data_AF-A0A7G1IF94-F1
#
_entry.id   AF-A0A7G1IF94-F1
#
_cell.length_a   1.000
_cell.length_b   1.000
_cell.length_c   1.000
_cell.angle_alpha   90.00
_cell.angle_beta   90.00
_cell.angle_gamma   90.00
#
_symmetry.space_group_name_H-M   'P 1'
#
loop_
_entity.id
_entity.type
_entity.pdbx_description
1 polymer ?
#
loop_
_entity_poly.entity_id
_entity_poly.type
_entity_poly.pdbx_seq_one_letter_code
_entity_poly.pdbx_strand_id
1 'polypeptide(L)'
;MPVVVQAEARLWSAVAAPVAGLFGEGGRASLRRALVEQLSQLCAPALYALFDTARAGSLSYGQFVVDMRGQGFRRLFEAKPVLLRLMAVVTRQWIDASAELVVRLGADSAVIGAELLGAPEAGRVARVEGGLGDLHNGGRSVHVVVFEDGTRIVYKPKDLRVDVAWCALVERLNAVAPVRLRAVRALARDGYGWTEFVEHAPCADDRDVQTYFTRAGAWLALFYCFAAGDMHQENIIAAGAHPVPIDIETILQATIDRPDAGDPESDAHRAAVETIANSVMMVRLIPSYLRYPDNEVGAIGGLLSDWAPAEGIRWTDVNTDAMRPARPRETDSTTPNLPHLAGRYAKFADHVEAFVEGFRAYAGFLAEWRADAATGGLFEGFVGLPVRKLLRPTRFYAMLLQRLKDPRRMDDGVIWSAQADFVARLSDWDKDIDPQSPLVRAERSALLALNTPYFVMPSDTTDIRDVTGISVHATGVSGMGHALALAGGLDGAGIEWQVTIIRQNMESFARGRISAEAVGPEPTESPDVDGVPTTEMFRCEADRIAEDLSRYAIRRGRSAAWIALDWLGIPNSSS
;
A
#
# COMPACT_ATOMS: atom_id res chain seq x y z
N MET A 1 16.00 -25.92 -14.98
CA MET A 1 17.02 -24.86 -15.16
C MET A 1 18.16 -25.09 -14.16
N PRO A 2 19.43 -25.24 -14.57
CA PRO A 2 20.51 -25.66 -13.67
C PRO A 2 20.66 -24.80 -12.41
N VAL A 3 20.55 -23.47 -12.54
CA VAL A 3 20.64 -22.55 -11.39
C VAL A 3 19.54 -22.80 -10.35
N VAL A 4 18.32 -23.12 -10.78
CA VAL A 4 17.19 -23.41 -9.88
C VAL A 4 17.41 -24.73 -9.13
N VAL A 5 17.88 -25.76 -9.83
CA VAL A 5 18.18 -27.06 -9.21
C VAL A 5 19.28 -26.91 -8.15
N GLN A 6 20.32 -26.15 -8.45
CA GLN A 6 21.41 -25.88 -7.51
C GLN A 6 20.97 -25.00 -6.34
N ALA A 7 20.11 -24.00 -6.59
CA ALA A 7 19.55 -23.17 -5.53
C ALA A 7 18.66 -23.99 -4.58
N GLU A 8 17.79 -24.85 -5.12
CA GLU A 8 16.95 -25.76 -4.34
C GLU A 8 17.79 -26.71 -3.49
N ALA A 9 18.84 -27.31 -4.08
CA ALA A 9 19.75 -28.18 -3.32
C ALA A 9 20.44 -27.43 -2.16
N ARG A 10 20.87 -26.18 -2.39
CA ARG A 10 21.49 -25.34 -1.36
C ARG A 10 20.51 -24.99 -0.24
N LEU A 11 19.30 -24.57 -0.58
CA LEU A 11 18.22 -24.31 0.37
C LEU A 11 18.02 -25.50 1.31
N TRP A 12 17.75 -26.69 0.76
CA TRP A 12 17.43 -27.86 1.58
C TRP A 12 18.63 -28.45 2.31
N SER A 13 19.85 -28.23 1.84
CA SER A 13 21.07 -28.63 2.55
C SER A 13 21.32 -27.84 3.85
N ALA A 14 20.77 -26.63 3.94
CA ALA A 14 20.91 -25.74 5.10
C ALA A 14 19.80 -25.92 6.15
N VAL A 15 18.78 -26.74 5.86
CA VAL A 15 17.61 -26.94 6.73
C VAL A 15 17.70 -28.30 7.42
N ALA A 16 17.46 -28.34 8.73
CA ALA A 16 17.44 -29.59 9.50
C ALA A 16 16.34 -30.55 9.00
N ALA A 17 16.63 -31.86 8.99
CA ALA A 17 15.74 -32.88 8.41
C ALA A 17 14.30 -32.88 8.97
N PRO A 18 14.05 -32.71 10.29
CA PRO A 18 12.68 -32.64 10.81
C PRO A 18 11.88 -31.46 10.23
N VAL A 19 12.52 -30.29 10.13
CA VAL A 19 11.90 -29.07 9.57
C VAL A 19 11.68 -29.22 8.06
N ALA A 20 12.64 -29.81 7.35
CA ALA A 20 12.48 -30.10 5.92
C ALA A 20 11.34 -31.11 5.66
N GLY A 21 11.03 -31.97 6.63
CA GLY A 21 9.91 -32.93 6.59
C GLY A 21 8.52 -32.27 6.62
N LEU A 22 8.42 -31.04 7.13
CA LEU A 22 7.18 -30.25 7.09
C LEU A 22 6.77 -29.90 5.66
N PHE A 23 7.72 -29.83 4.73
CA PHE A 23 7.44 -29.47 3.34
C PHE A 23 7.32 -30.71 2.47
N GLY A 24 6.07 -31.05 2.10
CA GLY A 24 5.77 -32.07 1.10
C GLY A 24 6.25 -31.66 -0.31
N GLU A 25 6.08 -32.55 -1.29
CA GLU A 25 6.51 -32.29 -2.68
C GLU A 25 5.89 -30.99 -3.24
N GLY A 26 4.61 -30.73 -2.95
CA GLY A 26 3.92 -29.51 -3.34
C GLY A 26 4.55 -28.24 -2.77
N GLY A 27 4.88 -28.24 -1.46
CA GLY A 27 5.51 -27.10 -0.78
C GLY A 27 6.90 -26.79 -1.32
N ARG A 28 7.70 -27.83 -1.60
CA ARG A 28 9.02 -27.64 -2.24
C ARG A 28 8.89 -27.15 -3.68
N ALA A 29 7.94 -27.73 -4.43
CA ALA A 29 7.69 -27.36 -5.82
C ALA A 29 7.17 -25.92 -5.95
N SER A 30 6.38 -25.41 -5.00
CA SER A 30 5.90 -24.03 -5.02
C SER A 30 7.04 -23.03 -4.78
N LEU A 31 7.93 -23.27 -3.81
CA LEU A 31 9.12 -22.44 -3.60
C LEU A 31 10.01 -22.44 -4.85
N ARG A 32 10.26 -23.62 -5.43
CA ARG A 32 11.02 -23.75 -6.68
C ARG A 32 10.38 -22.97 -7.82
N ARG A 33 9.05 -23.03 -7.96
CA ARG A 33 8.30 -22.31 -9.00
C ARG A 33 8.44 -20.80 -8.83
N ALA A 34 8.39 -20.29 -7.60
CA ALA A 34 8.60 -18.88 -7.32
C ALA A 34 9.97 -18.37 -7.83
N LEU A 35 11.06 -19.14 -7.63
CA LEU A 35 12.36 -18.77 -8.19
C LEU A 35 12.36 -18.80 -9.73
N VAL A 36 11.72 -19.80 -10.34
CA VAL A 36 11.57 -19.87 -11.80
C VAL A 36 10.86 -18.63 -12.32
N GLU A 37 9.74 -18.25 -11.71
CA GLU A 37 8.96 -17.07 -12.10
C GLU A 37 9.77 -15.78 -11.98
N GLN A 38 10.48 -15.56 -10.86
CA GLN A 38 11.32 -14.38 -10.67
C GLN A 38 12.44 -14.28 -11.71
N LEU A 39 13.16 -15.38 -11.96
CA LEU A 39 14.24 -15.41 -12.96
C LEU A 39 13.68 -15.27 -14.38
N SER A 40 12.54 -15.88 -14.67
CA SER A 40 11.85 -15.73 -15.95
C SER A 40 11.44 -14.29 -16.19
N GLN A 41 10.83 -13.61 -15.22
CA GLN A 41 10.47 -12.19 -15.34
C GLN A 41 11.69 -11.30 -15.57
N LEU A 42 12.79 -11.55 -14.85
CA LEU A 42 14.04 -10.79 -15.01
C LEU A 42 14.69 -11.01 -16.38
N CYS A 43 14.74 -12.25 -16.86
CA CYS A 43 15.48 -12.60 -18.07
C CYS A 43 14.66 -12.47 -19.36
N ALA A 44 13.32 -12.51 -19.29
CA ALA A 44 12.47 -12.58 -20.47
C ALA A 44 12.69 -11.42 -21.46
N PRO A 45 12.81 -10.14 -21.05
CA PRO A 45 13.05 -9.05 -22.01
C PRO A 45 14.37 -9.22 -22.78
N ALA A 46 15.45 -9.67 -22.12
CA ALA A 46 16.75 -9.88 -22.76
C ALA A 46 16.73 -11.07 -23.72
N LEU A 47 16.15 -12.19 -23.28
CA LEU A 47 16.03 -13.41 -24.08
C LEU A 47 15.13 -13.19 -25.29
N TYR A 48 14.04 -12.46 -25.12
CA TYR A 48 13.14 -12.13 -26.22
C TYR A 48 13.80 -11.22 -27.25
N ALA A 49 14.57 -10.20 -26.84
CA ALA A 49 15.29 -9.35 -27.79
C ALA A 49 16.29 -10.16 -28.66
N LEU A 50 16.97 -11.14 -28.05
CA LEU A 50 17.83 -12.06 -28.79
C LEU A 50 17.03 -12.97 -29.73
N PHE A 51 15.92 -13.52 -29.24
CA PHE A 51 15.04 -14.37 -30.04
C PHE A 51 14.44 -13.62 -31.24
N ASP A 52 13.97 -12.39 -31.04
CA ASP A 52 13.37 -11.56 -32.08
C ASP A 52 14.39 -11.24 -33.19
N THR A 53 15.63 -10.96 -32.81
CA THR A 53 16.76 -10.77 -33.74
C THR A 53 17.06 -12.06 -34.51
N ALA A 54 17.12 -13.21 -33.83
CA ALA A 54 17.37 -14.50 -34.44
C ALA A 54 16.24 -14.92 -35.41
N ARG A 55 14.98 -14.69 -35.02
CA ARG A 55 13.79 -14.96 -35.82
C ARG A 55 13.75 -14.13 -37.09
N ALA A 56 14.14 -12.86 -37.03
CA ALA A 56 14.32 -12.03 -38.23
C ALA A 56 15.35 -12.62 -39.20
N GLY A 57 16.34 -13.37 -38.68
CA GLY A 57 17.30 -14.18 -39.44
C GLY A 57 16.82 -15.58 -39.82
N SER A 58 15.52 -15.87 -39.74
CA SER A 58 14.89 -17.18 -40.04
C SER A 58 15.26 -18.34 -39.11
N LEU A 59 15.76 -18.08 -37.89
CA LEU A 59 15.90 -19.13 -36.88
C LEU A 59 14.56 -19.43 -36.19
N SER A 60 14.17 -20.70 -36.16
CA SER A 60 13.05 -21.17 -35.33
C SER A 60 13.38 -21.07 -33.84
N TYR A 61 12.34 -21.02 -33.00
CA TYR A 61 12.44 -21.05 -31.55
C TYR A 61 13.20 -22.30 -31.07
N GLY A 62 12.96 -23.45 -31.69
CA GLY A 62 13.69 -24.68 -31.36
C GLY A 62 15.20 -24.54 -31.58
N GLN A 63 15.62 -23.96 -32.71
CA GLN A 63 17.04 -23.72 -32.99
C GLN A 63 17.62 -22.63 -32.07
N PHE A 64 16.85 -21.59 -31.75
CA PHE A 64 17.24 -20.57 -30.77
C PHE A 64 17.52 -21.20 -29.39
N VAL A 65 16.65 -22.10 -28.90
CA VAL A 65 16.87 -22.81 -27.63
C VAL A 65 18.14 -23.65 -27.67
N VAL A 66 18.43 -24.33 -28.79
CA VAL A 66 19.67 -25.10 -28.97
C VAL A 66 20.91 -24.19 -28.93
N ASP A 67 20.88 -23.06 -29.65
CA ASP A 67 21.97 -22.08 -29.63
C ASP A 67 22.21 -21.52 -28.23
N MET A 68 21.14 -21.14 -27.52
CA MET A 68 21.21 -20.63 -26.16
C MET A 68 21.86 -21.64 -25.21
N ARG A 69 21.47 -22.92 -25.29
CA ARG A 69 22.06 -24.01 -24.48
C ARG A 69 23.52 -24.29 -24.81
N GLY A 70 23.95 -24.01 -26.05
CA GLY A 70 25.34 -24.11 -26.46
C GLY A 70 26.18 -22.92 -25.99
N GLN A 71 26.16 -21.82 -26.75
CA GLN A 71 26.99 -20.64 -26.50
C GLN A 71 26.18 -19.36 -26.25
N GLY A 72 24.87 -19.34 -26.54
CA GLY A 72 24.07 -18.13 -26.48
C GLY A 72 23.99 -17.51 -25.08
N PHE A 73 23.90 -18.32 -24.01
CA PHE A 73 23.96 -17.76 -22.64
C PHE A 73 25.30 -17.10 -22.32
N ARG A 74 26.41 -17.69 -22.77
CA ARG A 74 27.74 -17.08 -22.59
C ARG A 74 27.81 -15.72 -23.28
N ARG A 75 27.41 -15.66 -24.55
CA ARG A 75 27.36 -14.40 -25.32
C ARG A 75 26.44 -13.36 -24.67
N LEU A 76 25.27 -13.79 -24.18
CA LEU A 76 24.36 -12.90 -23.45
C LEU A 76 25.02 -12.30 -22.22
N PHE A 77 25.70 -13.10 -21.40
CA PHE A 77 26.33 -12.60 -20.17
C PHE A 77 27.60 -11.78 -20.43
N GLU A 78 28.34 -12.06 -21.50
CA GLU A 78 29.45 -11.20 -21.96
C GLU A 78 28.92 -9.84 -22.45
N ALA A 79 27.80 -9.82 -23.17
CA ALA A 79 27.17 -8.59 -23.65
C ALA A 79 26.38 -7.83 -22.57
N LYS A 80 25.86 -8.54 -21.57
CA LYS A 80 24.98 -8.04 -20.50
C LYS A 80 25.43 -8.56 -19.12
N PRO A 81 26.65 -8.22 -18.65
CA PRO A 81 27.19 -8.73 -17.39
C PRO A 81 26.34 -8.39 -16.17
N VAL A 82 25.62 -7.27 -16.20
CA VAL A 82 24.71 -6.89 -15.10
C VAL A 82 23.55 -7.88 -14.98
N LEU A 83 23.05 -8.45 -16.08
CA LEU A 83 21.97 -9.46 -16.00
C LEU A 83 22.42 -10.68 -15.18
N LEU A 84 23.65 -11.15 -15.38
CA LEU A 84 24.23 -12.24 -14.60
C LEU A 84 24.34 -11.88 -13.11
N ARG A 85 24.78 -10.65 -12.80
CA ARG A 85 24.79 -10.11 -11.44
C ARG A 85 23.39 -10.15 -10.82
N LEU A 86 22.37 -9.66 -11.53
CA LEU A 86 21.00 -9.60 -11.02
C LEU A 86 20.39 -10.99 -10.83
N MET A 87 20.65 -11.94 -11.74
CA MET A 87 20.26 -13.34 -11.55
C MET A 87 20.87 -13.93 -10.28
N ALA A 88 22.16 -13.66 -10.03
CA ALA A 88 22.83 -14.12 -8.81
C ALA A 88 22.29 -13.45 -7.54
N VAL A 89 21.90 -12.17 -7.61
CA VAL A 89 21.23 -11.44 -6.52
C VAL A 89 19.89 -12.09 -6.20
N VAL A 90 19.00 -12.23 -7.19
CA VAL A 90 17.67 -12.82 -7.02
C VAL A 90 17.76 -14.26 -6.49
N THR A 91 18.67 -15.06 -7.05
CA THR A 91 18.85 -16.46 -6.61
C THR A 91 19.30 -16.54 -5.16
N ARG A 92 20.24 -15.69 -4.73
CA ARG A 92 20.73 -15.69 -3.35
C ARG A 92 19.65 -15.24 -2.37
N GLN A 93 18.97 -14.15 -2.70
CA GLN A 93 17.85 -13.64 -1.90
C GLN A 93 16.75 -14.69 -1.73
N TRP A 94 16.40 -15.41 -2.80
CA TRP A 94 15.45 -16.51 -2.73
C TRP A 94 15.92 -17.65 -1.82
N ILE A 95 17.20 -18.05 -1.89
CA ILE A 95 17.75 -19.09 -1.00
C ILE A 95 17.62 -18.65 0.45
N ASP A 96 18.10 -17.44 0.77
CA ASP A 96 18.17 -16.93 2.12
C ASP A 96 16.77 -16.72 2.71
N ALA A 97 15.86 -16.06 1.98
CA ALA A 97 14.50 -15.79 2.43
C ALA A 97 13.65 -17.07 2.55
N SER A 98 13.82 -18.03 1.64
CA SER A 98 13.11 -19.31 1.73
C SER A 98 13.62 -20.17 2.89
N ALA A 99 14.94 -20.18 3.13
CA ALA A 99 15.52 -20.90 4.26
C ALA A 99 15.03 -20.33 5.58
N GLU A 100 14.99 -19.00 5.70
CA GLU A 100 14.48 -18.30 6.86
C GLU A 100 13.00 -18.60 7.12
N LEU A 101 12.14 -18.56 6.09
CA LEU A 101 10.73 -18.96 6.20
C LEU A 101 10.60 -20.41 6.72
N VAL A 102 11.31 -21.34 6.10
CA VAL A 102 11.24 -22.78 6.43
C VAL A 102 11.69 -23.02 7.87
N VAL A 103 12.81 -22.42 8.28
CA VAL A 103 13.35 -22.56 9.64
C VAL A 103 12.40 -21.95 10.67
N ARG A 104 11.88 -20.74 10.41
CA ARG A 104 10.94 -20.07 11.32
C ARG A 104 9.62 -20.83 11.46
N LEU A 105 9.08 -21.36 10.36
CA LEU A 105 7.88 -22.20 10.41
C LEU A 105 8.10 -23.44 11.29
N GLY A 106 9.26 -24.09 11.15
CA GLY A 106 9.63 -25.22 11.99
C GLY A 106 9.73 -24.86 13.47
N ALA A 107 10.35 -23.72 13.79
CA ALA A 107 10.50 -23.24 15.16
C ALA A 107 9.16 -22.85 15.82
N ASP A 108 8.24 -22.29 15.02
CA ASP A 108 6.97 -21.76 15.51
C ASP A 108 5.78 -22.70 15.33
N SER A 109 5.97 -23.91 14.79
CA SER A 109 4.86 -24.81 14.42
C SER A 109 3.87 -25.05 15.56
N ALA A 110 4.34 -25.36 16.78
CA ALA A 110 3.49 -25.65 17.93
C ALA A 110 2.63 -24.45 18.34
N VAL A 111 3.24 -23.27 18.36
CA VAL A 111 2.58 -22.03 18.80
C VAL A 111 1.68 -21.44 17.72
N ILE A 112 2.02 -21.59 16.44
CA ILE A 112 1.09 -21.34 15.32
C ILE A 112 -0.13 -22.25 15.43
N GLY A 113 0.09 -23.54 15.70
CA GLY A 113 -0.99 -24.50 15.94
C GLY A 113 -1.94 -23.99 17.00
N ALA A 114 -1.41 -23.73 18.20
CA ALA A 114 -2.19 -23.36 19.37
C ALA A 114 -2.90 -22.00 19.22
N GLU A 115 -2.20 -20.99 18.70
CA GLU A 115 -2.67 -19.60 18.71
C GLU A 115 -3.35 -19.16 17.43
N LEU A 116 -3.15 -19.81 16.28
CA LEU A 116 -3.76 -19.36 15.00
C LEU A 116 -4.64 -20.42 14.35
N LEU A 117 -4.31 -21.70 14.51
CA LEU A 117 -4.99 -22.80 13.80
C LEU A 117 -5.97 -23.60 14.68
N GLY A 118 -5.89 -23.50 16.01
CA GLY A 118 -6.70 -24.30 16.93
C GLY A 118 -6.30 -25.78 16.95
N ALA A 119 -5.03 -26.09 16.69
CA ALA A 119 -4.45 -27.43 16.65
C ALA A 119 -3.20 -27.52 17.56
N PRO A 120 -2.71 -28.71 17.94
CA PRO A 120 -1.47 -28.81 18.73
C PRO A 120 -0.22 -28.28 18.02
N GLU A 121 -0.18 -28.40 16.69
CA GLU A 121 0.92 -27.96 15.84
C GLU A 121 0.41 -27.64 14.43
N ALA A 122 1.22 -26.89 13.67
CA ALA A 122 0.95 -26.64 12.26
C ALA A 122 1.13 -27.91 11.43
N GLY A 123 0.24 -28.11 10.46
CA GLY A 123 0.28 -29.28 9.57
C GLY A 123 1.48 -29.26 8.61
N ARG A 124 1.55 -30.28 7.76
CA ARG A 124 2.51 -30.30 6.64
C ARG A 124 2.12 -29.28 5.58
N VAL A 125 3.10 -28.61 5.00
CA VAL A 125 2.93 -27.57 3.98
C VAL A 125 2.64 -28.20 2.63
N ALA A 126 1.45 -27.91 2.09
CA ALA A 126 1.04 -28.28 0.75
C ALA A 126 1.57 -27.31 -0.31
N ARG A 127 1.58 -26.00 -0.01
CA ARG A 127 2.15 -24.96 -0.88
C ARG A 127 2.46 -23.68 -0.11
N VAL A 128 3.37 -22.90 -0.66
CA VAL A 128 3.66 -21.53 -0.26
C VAL A 128 3.33 -20.60 -1.42
N GLU A 129 2.44 -19.66 -1.18
CA GLU A 129 2.06 -18.61 -2.14
C GLU A 129 2.84 -17.33 -1.80
N GLY A 130 3.65 -16.87 -2.74
CA GLY A 130 4.43 -15.64 -2.61
C GLY A 130 3.93 -14.56 -3.59
N GLY A 131 4.78 -13.56 -3.84
CA GLY A 131 4.42 -12.44 -4.73
C GLY A 131 3.39 -11.48 -4.14
N LEU A 132 3.22 -11.51 -2.81
CA LEU A 132 2.35 -10.62 -2.07
C LEU A 132 3.18 -9.44 -1.55
N GLY A 133 2.90 -8.25 -2.11
CA GLY A 133 3.61 -7.01 -1.78
C GLY A 133 5.01 -6.90 -2.40
N ASP A 134 5.72 -5.84 -2.01
CA ASP A 134 7.07 -5.55 -2.47
C ASP A 134 8.12 -6.50 -1.85
N LEU A 135 9.25 -6.64 -2.56
CA LEU A 135 10.46 -7.26 -2.02
C LEU A 135 11.25 -6.24 -1.20
N HIS A 136 11.58 -6.60 0.04
CA HIS A 136 12.35 -5.77 0.96
C HIS A 136 13.56 -6.53 1.53
N ASN A 137 14.56 -5.78 1.98
CA ASN A 137 15.62 -6.28 2.86
C ASN A 137 16.23 -7.62 2.40
N GLY A 138 16.57 -7.78 1.12
CA GLY A 138 17.16 -9.02 0.61
C GLY A 138 16.14 -10.04 0.11
N GLY A 139 15.07 -9.57 -0.52
CA GLY A 139 14.07 -10.38 -1.21
C GLY A 139 12.99 -10.97 -0.30
N ARG A 140 12.87 -10.45 0.93
CA ARG A 140 11.82 -10.84 1.87
C ARG A 140 10.51 -10.19 1.44
N SER A 141 9.44 -10.97 1.43
CA SER A 141 8.06 -10.50 1.20
C SER A 141 7.09 -11.36 2.00
N VAL A 142 5.82 -10.93 2.03
CA VAL A 142 4.75 -11.69 2.66
C VAL A 142 4.51 -12.99 1.90
N HIS A 143 4.24 -14.07 2.63
CA HIS A 143 3.90 -15.38 2.06
C HIS A 143 2.66 -15.95 2.75
N VAL A 144 1.77 -16.57 1.98
CA VAL A 144 0.70 -17.42 2.54
C VAL A 144 1.19 -18.86 2.54
N VAL A 145 1.17 -19.49 3.71
CA VAL A 145 1.49 -20.91 3.87
C VAL A 145 0.18 -21.67 3.92
N VAL A 146 0.04 -22.65 3.04
CA VAL A 146 -1.16 -23.50 2.96
C VAL A 146 -0.79 -24.93 3.33
N PHE A 147 -1.51 -25.47 4.31
CA PHE A 147 -1.28 -26.80 4.85
C PHE A 147 -2.06 -27.88 4.09
N GLU A 148 -1.69 -29.15 4.28
CA GLU A 148 -2.32 -30.31 3.63
C GLU A 148 -3.81 -30.48 3.99
N ASP A 149 -4.25 -29.94 5.13
CA ASP A 149 -5.66 -29.90 5.56
C ASP A 149 -6.46 -28.71 4.99
N GLY A 150 -5.81 -27.83 4.21
CA GLY A 150 -6.40 -26.65 3.60
C GLY A 150 -6.39 -25.40 4.49
N THR A 151 -5.96 -25.50 5.76
CA THR A 151 -5.78 -24.32 6.62
C THR A 151 -4.64 -23.44 6.12
N ARG A 152 -4.69 -22.15 6.48
CA ARG A 152 -3.81 -21.11 5.94
C ARG A 152 -3.34 -20.17 7.04
N ILE A 153 -2.10 -19.74 6.92
CA ILE A 153 -1.51 -18.65 7.72
C ILE A 153 -0.73 -17.70 6.81
N VAL A 154 -0.49 -16.49 7.30
CA VAL A 154 0.33 -15.50 6.61
C VAL A 154 1.65 -15.32 7.36
N TYR A 155 2.76 -15.55 6.69
CA TYR A 155 4.09 -15.20 7.15
C TYR A 155 4.43 -13.78 6.74
N LYS A 156 4.81 -12.94 7.71
CA LYS A 156 5.28 -11.58 7.48
C LYS A 156 6.71 -11.45 8.01
N PRO A 157 7.74 -11.26 7.14
CA PRO A 157 9.12 -11.10 7.56
C PRO A 157 9.42 -9.67 8.08
N LYS A 158 8.57 -9.19 8.99
CA LYS A 158 8.63 -7.88 9.64
C LYS A 158 8.07 -7.96 11.06
N ASP A 159 8.44 -7.00 11.90
CA ASP A 159 7.96 -6.91 13.28
C ASP A 159 6.44 -6.74 13.34
N LEU A 160 5.75 -7.64 14.06
CA LEU A 160 4.29 -7.63 14.23
C LEU A 160 3.84 -7.23 15.65
N ARG A 161 4.72 -6.65 16.48
CA ARG A 161 4.32 -6.18 17.82
C ARG A 161 3.22 -5.12 17.74
N VAL A 162 3.24 -4.31 16.68
CA VAL A 162 2.17 -3.36 16.38
C VAL A 162 0.85 -4.07 16.08
N ASP A 163 0.84 -5.11 15.24
CA ASP A 163 -0.34 -5.93 14.95
C ASP A 163 -0.92 -6.59 16.22
N VAL A 164 -0.06 -7.11 17.10
CA VAL A 164 -0.48 -7.69 18.39
C VAL A 164 -1.13 -6.64 19.29
N ALA A 165 -0.48 -5.48 19.46
CA ALA A 165 -1.02 -4.37 20.25
C ALA A 165 -2.36 -3.85 19.69
N TRP A 166 -2.48 -3.80 18.36
CA TRP A 166 -3.70 -3.43 17.67
C TRP A 166 -4.84 -4.41 17.89
N CYS A 167 -4.58 -5.71 17.77
CA CYS A 167 -5.57 -6.75 18.04
C CYS A 167 -6.10 -6.64 19.47
N ALA A 168 -5.20 -6.51 20.45
CA ALA A 168 -5.56 -6.33 21.85
C ALA A 168 -6.36 -5.04 22.10
N LEU A 169 -6.02 -3.93 21.44
CA LEU A 169 -6.79 -2.69 21.55
C LEU A 169 -8.22 -2.88 21.00
N VAL A 170 -8.35 -3.46 19.80
CA VAL A 170 -9.66 -3.67 19.17
C VAL A 170 -10.54 -4.59 20.02
N GLU A 171 -9.97 -5.64 20.63
CA GLU A 171 -10.69 -6.49 21.59
C GLU A 171 -11.20 -5.72 22.81
N ARG A 172 -10.37 -4.83 23.39
CA ARG A 172 -10.80 -3.96 24.50
C ARG A 172 -11.94 -3.03 24.10
N LEU A 173 -11.81 -2.35 22.96
CA LEU A 173 -12.85 -1.42 22.46
C LEU A 173 -14.16 -2.17 22.18
N ASN A 174 -14.10 -3.35 21.56
CA ASN A 174 -15.26 -4.18 21.22
C ASN A 174 -16.12 -4.62 22.42
N ALA A 175 -15.62 -4.49 23.65
CA ALA A 175 -16.40 -4.77 24.86
C ALA A 175 -17.58 -3.79 25.03
N VAL A 176 -17.43 -2.55 24.56
CA VAL A 176 -18.42 -1.47 24.75
C VAL A 176 -18.68 -0.62 23.50
N ALA A 177 -17.92 -0.81 22.41
CA ALA A 177 -18.04 -0.02 21.20
C ALA A 177 -19.43 -0.15 20.53
N PRO A 178 -19.94 0.94 19.92
CA PRO A 178 -21.23 0.92 19.21
C PRO A 178 -21.20 0.05 17.94
N VAL A 179 -20.00 -0.18 17.38
CA VAL A 179 -19.77 -0.99 16.19
C VAL A 179 -18.61 -1.95 16.49
N ARG A 180 -18.84 -3.25 16.31
CA ARG A 180 -17.78 -4.25 16.47
C ARG A 180 -16.87 -4.31 15.24
N LEU A 181 -15.57 -4.14 15.48
CA LEU A 181 -14.51 -4.26 14.48
C LEU A 181 -13.82 -5.63 14.59
N ARG A 182 -13.22 -6.10 13.48
CA ARG A 182 -12.47 -7.36 13.45
C ARG A 182 -11.02 -7.10 13.09
N ALA A 183 -10.12 -7.17 14.06
CA ALA A 183 -8.69 -7.17 13.84
C ALA A 183 -8.19 -8.57 13.43
N VAL A 184 -7.06 -8.61 12.74
CA VAL A 184 -6.36 -9.85 12.40
C VAL A 184 -5.60 -10.34 13.63
N ARG A 185 -5.79 -11.60 13.99
CA ARG A 185 -4.97 -12.26 15.02
C ARG A 185 -3.54 -12.37 14.52
N ALA A 186 -2.61 -11.88 15.33
CA ALA A 186 -1.19 -11.83 15.00
C ALA A 186 -0.35 -12.48 16.10
N LEU A 187 0.78 -13.04 15.68
CA LEU A 187 1.79 -13.65 16.51
C LEU A 187 3.14 -12.98 16.20
N ALA A 188 3.60 -12.14 17.12
CA ALA A 188 4.88 -11.46 16.99
C ALA A 188 6.05 -12.37 17.40
N ARG A 189 7.13 -12.31 16.62
CA ARG A 189 8.43 -12.90 16.90
C ARG A 189 9.51 -11.84 16.74
N ASP A 190 10.75 -12.20 17.00
CA ASP A 190 11.87 -11.27 16.90
C ASP A 190 12.16 -10.91 15.43
N GLY A 191 11.66 -9.74 14.99
CA GLY A 191 11.86 -9.21 13.63
C GLY A 191 10.97 -9.85 12.54
N TYR A 192 10.02 -10.70 12.90
CA TYR A 192 9.03 -11.30 11.99
C TYR A 192 7.74 -11.67 12.74
N GLY A 193 6.76 -12.22 12.04
CA GLY A 193 5.63 -12.84 12.70
C GLY A 193 4.68 -13.57 11.75
N TRP A 194 3.58 -14.05 12.34
CA TRP A 194 2.53 -14.81 11.67
C TRP A 194 1.18 -14.17 11.92
N THR A 195 0.27 -14.25 10.96
CA THR A 195 -1.12 -13.87 11.18
C THR A 195 -2.08 -14.96 10.71
N GLU A 196 -3.30 -14.94 11.23
CA GLU A 196 -4.38 -15.71 10.62
C GLU A 196 -4.55 -15.30 9.15
N PHE A 197 -5.05 -16.23 8.33
CA PHE A 197 -5.46 -15.92 6.98
C PHE A 197 -6.91 -15.43 6.97
N VAL A 198 -7.15 -14.25 6.40
CA VAL A 198 -8.51 -13.70 6.26
C VAL A 198 -9.05 -14.04 4.87
N GLU A 199 -10.16 -14.76 4.83
CA GLU A 199 -10.83 -15.11 3.58
C GLU A 199 -11.74 -13.98 3.10
N HIS A 200 -11.64 -13.66 1.81
CA HIS A 200 -12.63 -12.82 1.13
C HIS A 200 -13.94 -13.63 1.03
N ALA A 201 -15.00 -13.12 1.64
CA ALA A 201 -16.25 -13.86 1.82
C ALA A 201 -17.46 -13.01 1.43
N PRO A 202 -18.53 -13.62 0.86
CA PRO A 202 -19.73 -12.90 0.46
C PRO A 202 -20.51 -12.39 1.67
N CYS A 203 -21.21 -11.28 1.47
CA CYS A 203 -22.30 -10.83 2.34
C CYS A 203 -23.50 -11.78 2.21
N ALA A 204 -24.24 -11.98 3.31
CA ALA A 204 -25.44 -12.81 3.28
C ALA A 204 -26.63 -12.08 2.63
N ASP A 205 -26.74 -10.77 2.85
CA ASP A 205 -27.82 -9.91 2.37
C ASP A 205 -27.36 -8.44 2.22
N ASP A 206 -28.28 -7.55 1.82
CA ASP A 206 -28.00 -6.12 1.68
C ASP A 206 -27.70 -5.43 3.02
N ARG A 207 -28.19 -5.97 4.15
CA ARG A 207 -27.91 -5.44 5.48
C ARG A 207 -26.44 -5.68 5.86
N ASP A 208 -25.88 -6.82 5.49
CA ASP A 208 -24.45 -7.09 5.64
C ASP A 208 -23.60 -6.08 4.86
N VAL A 209 -24.03 -5.69 3.66
CA VAL A 209 -23.35 -4.65 2.86
C VAL A 209 -23.40 -3.29 3.57
N GLN A 210 -24.54 -2.88 4.10
CA GLN A 210 -24.62 -1.63 4.89
C GLN A 210 -23.73 -1.70 6.13
N THR A 211 -23.77 -2.84 6.84
CA THR A 211 -22.96 -3.08 8.04
C THR A 211 -21.46 -3.04 7.73
N TYR A 212 -21.04 -3.51 6.56
CA TYR A 212 -19.67 -3.39 6.07
C TYR A 212 -19.23 -1.92 6.01
N PHE A 213 -20.02 -1.06 5.37
CA PHE A 213 -19.66 0.35 5.23
C PHE A 213 -19.71 1.10 6.57
N THR A 214 -20.66 0.78 7.46
CA THR A 214 -20.65 1.27 8.84
C THR A 214 -19.36 0.89 9.58
N ARG A 215 -18.92 -0.36 9.46
CA ARG A 215 -17.64 -0.81 10.04
C ARG A 215 -16.43 -0.14 9.38
N ALA A 216 -16.48 0.12 8.08
CA ALA A 216 -15.42 0.83 7.38
C ALA A 216 -15.30 2.29 7.87
N GLY A 217 -16.43 2.96 8.15
CA GLY A 217 -16.46 4.27 8.79
C GLY A 217 -15.87 4.26 10.20
N ALA A 218 -16.22 3.24 10.99
CA ALA A 218 -15.65 3.04 12.32
C ALA A 218 -14.13 2.80 12.28
N TRP A 219 -13.63 2.02 11.31
CA TRP A 219 -12.18 1.90 11.08
C TRP A 219 -11.53 3.23 10.74
N LEU A 220 -12.16 4.05 9.90
CA LEU A 220 -11.61 5.36 9.54
C LEU A 220 -11.39 6.23 10.79
N ALA A 221 -12.34 6.25 11.72
CA ALA A 221 -12.23 7.01 12.96
C ALA A 221 -11.05 6.51 13.81
N LEU A 222 -10.91 5.19 13.97
CA LEU A 222 -9.81 4.60 14.74
C LEU A 222 -8.45 4.85 14.08
N PHE A 223 -8.34 4.66 12.76
CA PHE A 223 -7.12 4.92 12.00
C PHE A 223 -6.72 6.40 12.02
N TYR A 224 -7.69 7.31 11.97
CA TYR A 224 -7.44 8.74 12.11
C TYR A 224 -6.81 9.07 13.46
N CYS A 225 -7.37 8.57 14.57
CA CYS A 225 -6.78 8.74 15.90
C CYS A 225 -5.33 8.24 15.98
N PHE A 226 -5.00 7.20 15.23
CA PHE A 226 -3.67 6.60 15.21
C PHE A 226 -2.73 7.19 14.16
N ALA A 227 -3.07 8.33 13.55
CA ALA A 227 -2.26 8.92 12.49
C ALA A 227 -1.85 7.89 11.42
N ALA A 228 -2.79 7.02 11.02
CA ALA A 228 -2.52 5.99 10.04
C ALA A 228 -2.34 6.57 8.65
N GLY A 229 -1.42 5.96 7.88
CA GLY A 229 -1.27 6.21 6.46
C GLY A 229 -1.44 4.93 5.64
N ASP A 230 -1.59 5.08 4.33
CA ASP A 230 -1.45 3.97 3.36
C ASP A 230 -2.44 2.79 3.51
N MET A 231 -3.65 3.05 4.01
CA MET A 231 -4.72 2.05 4.05
C MET A 231 -5.42 1.92 2.68
N HIS A 232 -4.67 1.47 1.67
CA HIS A 232 -5.17 1.28 0.30
C HIS A 232 -5.84 -0.10 0.10
N GLN A 233 -6.39 -0.33 -1.10
CA GLN A 233 -7.26 -1.48 -1.37
C GLN A 233 -6.61 -2.83 -1.06
N GLU A 234 -5.31 -3.00 -1.32
CA GLU A 234 -4.60 -4.26 -1.05
C GLU A 234 -4.48 -4.58 0.46
N ASN A 235 -4.70 -3.60 1.34
CA ASN A 235 -4.55 -3.74 2.79
C ASN A 235 -5.88 -4.04 3.51
N ILE A 236 -7.00 -4.17 2.78
CA ILE A 236 -8.32 -4.52 3.33
C ILE A 236 -8.86 -5.78 2.65
N ILE A 237 -9.37 -6.72 3.44
CA ILE A 237 -10.15 -7.87 2.94
C ILE A 237 -11.59 -7.78 3.47
N ALA A 238 -12.56 -7.88 2.57
CA ALA A 238 -13.97 -7.98 2.88
C ALA A 238 -14.36 -9.43 3.25
N ALA A 239 -14.45 -9.69 4.55
CA ALA A 239 -14.89 -10.97 5.10
C ALA A 239 -16.38 -10.87 5.47
N GLY A 240 -17.26 -11.01 4.48
CA GLY A 240 -18.70 -10.75 4.62
C GLY A 240 -18.94 -9.28 4.99
N ALA A 241 -19.69 -9.04 6.06
CA ALA A 241 -19.93 -7.70 6.58
C ALA A 241 -18.71 -7.05 7.28
N HIS A 242 -17.52 -7.66 7.27
CA HIS A 242 -16.34 -7.14 7.96
C HIS A 242 -15.27 -6.64 6.97
N PRO A 243 -14.99 -5.33 6.90
CA PRO A 243 -13.72 -4.83 6.36
C PRO A 243 -12.61 -5.19 7.35
N VAL A 244 -11.70 -6.07 6.98
CA VAL A 244 -10.61 -6.53 7.86
C VAL A 244 -9.29 -5.95 7.36
N PRO A 245 -8.66 -5.02 8.11
CA PRO A 245 -7.32 -4.52 7.78
C PRO A 245 -6.28 -5.62 7.98
N ILE A 246 -5.54 -5.96 6.93
CA ILE A 246 -4.53 -7.01 6.94
C ILE A 246 -3.10 -6.48 7.03
N ASP A 247 -2.89 -5.18 6.83
CA ASP A 247 -1.60 -4.53 7.05
C ASP A 247 -1.79 -3.15 7.69
N ILE A 248 -1.22 -2.98 8.88
CA ILE A 248 -1.34 -1.76 9.69
C ILE A 248 0.03 -1.18 10.05
N GLU A 249 1.10 -1.61 9.37
CA GLU A 249 2.47 -1.23 9.73
C GLU A 249 2.73 0.29 9.61
N THR A 250 1.87 1.02 8.89
CA THR A 250 1.91 2.45 8.65
C THR A 250 1.00 3.26 9.59
N ILE A 251 0.63 2.73 10.75
CA ILE A 251 0.06 3.55 11.83
C ILE A 251 1.12 4.43 12.50
N LEU A 252 0.69 5.39 13.30
CA LEU A 252 1.52 6.30 14.10
C LEU A 252 2.56 7.01 13.23
N GLN A 253 2.13 7.61 12.11
CA GLN A 253 3.04 8.33 11.24
C GLN A 253 3.47 9.65 11.86
N ALA A 254 4.78 9.79 12.09
CA ALA A 254 5.38 11.04 12.55
C ALA A 254 5.29 12.15 11.50
N THR A 255 5.10 13.38 11.97
CA THR A 255 5.18 14.60 11.17
C THR A 255 6.62 15.09 11.20
N ILE A 256 7.27 15.16 10.03
CA ILE A 256 8.67 15.59 9.92
C ILE A 256 8.70 16.98 9.29
N ASP A 257 9.47 17.88 9.89
CA ASP A 257 9.59 19.26 9.42
C ASP A 257 10.18 19.29 8.01
N ARG A 258 9.59 20.12 7.15
CA ARG A 258 10.15 20.38 5.82
C ARG A 258 11.17 21.51 5.88
N PRO A 259 12.26 21.44 5.09
CA PRO A 259 13.29 22.49 5.07
C PRO A 259 12.76 23.89 4.72
N ASP A 260 11.67 23.98 3.95
CA ASP A 260 11.18 25.24 3.33
C ASP A 260 10.28 26.09 4.25
N ALA A 261 10.30 25.89 5.57
CA ALA A 261 9.39 26.53 6.52
C ALA A 261 9.66 28.04 6.79
N GLY A 262 10.45 28.71 5.94
CA GLY A 262 11.01 30.04 6.22
C GLY A 262 10.30 31.25 5.62
N ASP A 263 9.35 31.08 4.68
CA ASP A 263 8.64 32.20 4.05
C ASP A 263 7.31 32.53 4.76
N PRO A 264 7.22 33.68 5.47
CA PRO A 264 6.00 34.10 6.19
C PRO A 264 4.79 34.35 5.28
N GLU A 265 5.00 34.65 3.99
CA GLU A 265 3.90 34.84 3.04
C GLU A 265 3.20 33.52 2.70
N SER A 266 3.89 32.39 2.84
CA SER A 266 3.34 31.04 2.62
C SER A 266 2.67 30.41 3.84
N ASP A 267 2.77 31.01 5.03
CA ASP A 267 2.36 30.39 6.30
C ASP A 267 0.89 29.95 6.32
N ALA A 268 -0.02 30.80 5.83
CA ALA A 268 -1.44 30.47 5.76
C ALA A 268 -1.70 29.32 4.78
N HIS A 269 -1.02 29.30 3.63
CA HIS A 269 -1.12 28.21 2.65
C HIS A 269 -0.60 26.90 3.24
N ARG A 270 0.55 26.94 3.93
CA ARG A 270 1.12 25.78 4.62
C ARG A 270 0.18 25.23 5.69
N ALA A 271 -0.44 26.09 6.49
CA ALA A 271 -1.44 25.70 7.47
C ALA A 271 -2.70 25.08 6.82
N ALA A 272 -3.13 25.58 5.66
CA ALA A 272 -4.23 25.01 4.90
C ALA A 272 -3.90 23.60 4.36
N VAL A 273 -2.72 23.43 3.80
CA VAL A 273 -2.21 22.11 3.33
C VAL A 273 -2.09 21.14 4.50
N GLU A 274 -1.56 21.59 5.64
CA GLU A 274 -1.42 20.78 6.85
C GLU A 274 -2.79 20.36 7.41
N THR A 275 -3.79 21.24 7.35
CA THR A 275 -5.16 20.91 7.78
C THR A 275 -5.76 19.75 6.97
N ILE A 276 -5.54 19.72 5.64
CA ILE A 276 -5.95 18.58 4.80
C ILE A 276 -5.06 17.35 5.03
N ALA A 277 -3.75 17.55 5.17
CA ALA A 277 -2.80 16.46 5.42
C ALA A 277 -3.04 15.76 6.77
N ASN A 278 -3.64 16.45 7.75
CA ASN A 278 -4.01 15.96 9.07
C ASN A 278 -5.54 15.73 9.20
N SER A 279 -6.19 15.43 8.07
CA SER A 279 -7.59 15.00 8.00
C SER A 279 -7.68 13.51 7.71
N VAL A 280 -8.90 12.96 7.70
CA VAL A 280 -9.18 11.57 7.28
C VAL A 280 -8.59 11.18 5.91
N MET A 281 -8.26 12.14 5.05
CA MET A 281 -7.56 11.90 3.78
C MET A 281 -6.20 11.22 3.96
N MET A 282 -5.51 11.48 5.08
CA MET A 282 -4.19 10.90 5.37
C MET A 282 -4.21 9.38 5.46
N VAL A 283 -5.35 8.82 5.90
CA VAL A 283 -5.54 7.38 6.11
C VAL A 283 -5.53 6.63 4.78
N ARG A 284 -5.92 7.30 3.68
CA ARG A 284 -6.04 6.73 2.32
C ARG A 284 -7.07 5.59 2.20
N LEU A 285 -7.94 5.42 3.19
CA LEU A 285 -9.07 4.49 3.12
C LEU A 285 -10.16 5.01 2.16
N ILE A 286 -10.43 6.31 2.19
CA ILE A 286 -11.35 6.96 1.23
C ILE A 286 -10.64 7.26 -0.10
N PRO A 287 -11.33 7.11 -1.25
CA PRO A 287 -10.79 7.41 -2.56
C PRO A 287 -10.27 8.84 -2.72
N SER A 288 -9.22 9.01 -3.53
CA SER A 288 -8.67 10.31 -3.91
C SER A 288 -8.21 10.28 -5.35
N TYR A 289 -8.48 11.34 -6.11
CA TYR A 289 -7.95 11.46 -7.46
C TYR A 289 -6.45 11.80 -7.44
N LEU A 290 -5.71 11.27 -8.40
CA LEU A 290 -4.32 11.61 -8.68
C LEU A 290 -4.17 11.92 -10.16
N ARG A 291 -3.38 12.96 -10.45
CA ARG A 291 -2.92 13.25 -11.80
C ARG A 291 -1.58 12.57 -12.04
N TYR A 292 -1.49 11.80 -13.12
CA TYR A 292 -0.27 11.14 -13.57
C TYR A 292 0.58 12.08 -14.45
N PRO A 293 1.88 11.80 -14.65
CA PRO A 293 2.78 12.65 -15.45
C PRO A 293 2.39 12.82 -16.92
N ASP A 294 1.62 11.88 -17.47
CA ASP A 294 1.00 11.92 -18.81
C ASP A 294 -0.34 12.68 -18.82
N ASN A 295 -0.67 13.36 -17.71
CA ASN A 295 -1.90 14.10 -17.49
C ASN A 295 -3.17 13.22 -17.36
N GLU A 296 -3.03 11.89 -17.30
CA GLU A 296 -4.15 11.00 -16.97
C GLU A 296 -4.60 11.21 -15.53
N VAL A 297 -5.90 11.01 -15.27
CA VAL A 297 -6.47 11.11 -13.92
C VAL A 297 -6.86 9.70 -13.48
N GLY A 298 -6.24 9.22 -12.40
CA GLY A 298 -6.65 7.99 -11.72
C GLY A 298 -7.19 8.26 -10.33
N ALA A 299 -7.64 7.21 -9.66
CA ALA A 299 -8.03 7.27 -8.26
C ALA A 299 -7.26 6.22 -7.45
N ILE A 300 -7.04 6.48 -6.17
CA ILE A 300 -6.49 5.51 -5.21
C ILE A 300 -7.28 5.57 -3.92
N GLY A 301 -7.46 4.44 -3.23
CA GLY A 301 -8.02 4.41 -1.89
C GLY A 301 -8.48 3.02 -1.49
N GLY A 302 -8.55 2.76 -0.19
CA GLY A 302 -8.97 1.47 0.37
C GLY A 302 -10.35 0.98 -0.08
N LEU A 303 -11.28 1.88 -0.33
CA LEU A 303 -12.67 1.58 -0.73
C LEU A 303 -12.97 1.91 -2.21
N LEU A 304 -11.95 2.01 -3.05
CA LEU A 304 -12.14 2.28 -4.47
C LEU A 304 -12.75 1.06 -5.17
N SER A 305 -13.86 1.28 -5.88
CA SER A 305 -14.40 0.34 -6.88
C SER A 305 -13.76 0.61 -8.24
N ASP A 306 -13.58 -0.44 -9.05
CA ASP A 306 -13.12 -0.33 -10.45
C ASP A 306 -11.63 0.04 -10.61
N TRP A 307 -10.74 -0.64 -9.87
CA TRP A 307 -9.30 -0.62 -10.15
C TRP A 307 -8.94 -1.65 -11.23
N ALA A 308 -8.48 -1.18 -12.38
CA ALA A 308 -7.79 -2.04 -13.34
C ALA A 308 -6.36 -2.28 -12.80
N PRO A 309 -5.95 -3.54 -12.52
CA PRO A 309 -4.54 -3.80 -12.25
C PRO A 309 -3.71 -3.27 -13.41
N ALA A 310 -2.55 -2.67 -13.09
CA ALA A 310 -1.63 -2.20 -14.12
C ALA A 310 -1.37 -3.33 -15.12
N GLU A 311 -1.66 -3.11 -16.39
CA GLU A 311 -1.55 -4.12 -17.45
C GLU A 311 -0.13 -4.68 -17.48
N GLY A 312 0.06 -5.88 -16.95
CA GLY A 312 1.31 -6.60 -17.05
C GLY A 312 1.53 -7.11 -18.47
N ILE A 313 2.78 -7.14 -18.93
CA ILE A 313 3.12 -7.86 -20.15
C ILE A 313 2.93 -9.36 -19.88
N ARG A 314 2.00 -9.99 -20.60
CA ARG A 314 1.93 -11.46 -20.70
C ARG A 314 2.52 -11.92 -22.01
N TRP A 315 3.04 -13.14 -22.04
CA TRP A 315 3.60 -13.73 -23.24
C TRP A 315 2.53 -14.59 -23.91
N THR A 316 2.25 -14.37 -25.20
CA THR A 316 1.41 -15.26 -26.00
C THR A 316 2.29 -16.21 -26.80
N ASP A 317 1.71 -17.35 -27.20
CA ASP A 317 2.37 -18.32 -28.08
C ASP A 317 3.72 -18.79 -27.50
N VAL A 318 3.76 -18.98 -26.18
CA VAL A 318 4.96 -19.32 -25.41
C VAL A 318 5.60 -20.60 -25.95
N ASN A 319 6.92 -20.56 -26.11
CA ASN A 319 7.76 -21.63 -26.67
C ASN A 319 7.51 -21.95 -28.15
N THR A 320 7.05 -20.97 -28.93
CA THR A 320 6.85 -21.12 -30.38
C THR A 320 7.52 -19.98 -31.16
N ASP A 321 7.60 -20.13 -32.48
CA ASP A 321 8.11 -19.11 -33.40
C ASP A 321 7.27 -17.81 -33.35
N ALA A 322 6.01 -17.92 -32.95
CA ALA A 322 5.06 -16.82 -32.83
C ALA A 322 5.10 -16.09 -31.47
N MET A 323 6.00 -16.50 -30.54
CA MET A 323 6.11 -15.88 -29.22
C MET A 323 6.21 -14.36 -29.33
N ARG A 324 5.42 -13.65 -28.52
CA ARG A 324 5.42 -12.18 -28.44
C ARG A 324 4.88 -11.68 -27.10
N PRO A 325 5.31 -10.50 -26.63
CA PRO A 325 4.67 -9.82 -25.52
C PRO A 325 3.30 -9.28 -25.95
N ALA A 326 2.31 -9.41 -25.09
CA ALA A 326 0.97 -8.83 -25.24
C ALA A 326 0.56 -8.16 -23.92
N ARG A 327 -0.27 -7.13 -24.03
CA ARG A 327 -0.99 -6.55 -22.90
C ARG A 327 -2.40 -7.12 -22.93
N PRO A 328 -2.73 -8.08 -22.06
CA PRO A 328 -4.08 -8.60 -22.01
C PRO A 328 -5.00 -7.54 -21.41
N ARG A 329 -6.19 -7.38 -21.99
CA ARG A 329 -7.32 -6.75 -21.30
C ARG A 329 -7.83 -7.75 -20.27
N GLU A 330 -7.38 -7.64 -19.01
CA GLU A 330 -7.96 -8.44 -17.94
C GLU A 330 -9.39 -7.97 -17.66
N THR A 331 -10.31 -8.92 -17.60
CA THR A 331 -11.75 -8.69 -17.38
C THR A 331 -12.21 -9.14 -16.00
N ASP A 332 -11.39 -9.90 -15.27
CA ASP A 332 -11.71 -10.47 -13.96
C ASP A 332 -10.55 -10.25 -12.97
N SER A 333 -10.41 -9.04 -12.43
CA SER A 333 -9.65 -8.83 -11.20
C SER A 333 -10.61 -8.94 -10.02
N THR A 334 -10.38 -9.91 -9.14
CA THR A 334 -11.09 -9.96 -7.85
C THR A 334 -10.60 -8.80 -7.00
N THR A 335 -11.51 -7.93 -6.55
CA THR A 335 -11.23 -6.84 -5.61
C THR A 335 -11.57 -7.31 -4.19
N PRO A 336 -10.61 -7.88 -3.45
CA PRO A 336 -10.92 -8.48 -2.14
C PRO A 336 -11.33 -7.43 -1.09
N ASN A 337 -11.16 -6.14 -1.39
CA ASN A 337 -11.40 -5.02 -0.48
C ASN A 337 -12.85 -4.51 -0.44
N LEU A 338 -13.74 -5.02 -1.30
CA LEU A 338 -15.15 -4.59 -1.35
C LEU A 338 -16.09 -5.74 -0.98
N PRO A 339 -17.20 -5.45 -0.29
CA PRO A 339 -18.20 -6.44 0.03
C PRO A 339 -18.93 -6.83 -1.25
N HIS A 340 -19.31 -8.10 -1.36
CA HIS A 340 -20.05 -8.59 -2.52
C HIS A 340 -21.23 -9.46 -2.10
N LEU A 341 -22.33 -9.34 -2.82
CA LEU A 341 -23.54 -10.13 -2.65
C LEU A 341 -23.84 -10.86 -3.97
N ALA A 342 -23.91 -12.19 -3.92
CA ALA A 342 -24.11 -13.04 -5.10
C ALA A 342 -23.15 -12.69 -6.28
N GLY A 343 -21.88 -12.40 -5.96
CA GLY A 343 -20.83 -12.06 -6.93
C GLY A 343 -20.83 -10.61 -7.42
N ARG A 344 -21.78 -9.77 -6.99
CA ARG A 344 -21.81 -8.33 -7.32
C ARG A 344 -21.18 -7.52 -6.20
N TYR A 345 -20.11 -6.80 -6.51
CA TYR A 345 -19.41 -5.93 -5.57
C TYR A 345 -20.18 -4.61 -5.37
N ALA A 346 -20.34 -4.21 -4.12
CA ALA A 346 -20.99 -2.93 -3.78
C ALA A 346 -20.01 -1.77 -3.93
N LYS A 347 -20.49 -0.66 -4.48
CA LYS A 347 -19.67 0.55 -4.71
C LYS A 347 -19.76 1.47 -3.50
N PHE A 348 -18.62 1.99 -3.04
CA PHE A 348 -18.60 2.88 -1.88
C PHE A 348 -19.48 4.12 -2.05
N ALA A 349 -19.55 4.68 -3.25
CA ALA A 349 -20.38 5.85 -3.56
C ALA A 349 -21.89 5.65 -3.25
N ASP A 350 -22.37 4.41 -3.17
CA ASP A 350 -23.77 4.07 -2.88
C ASP A 350 -24.07 3.94 -1.39
N HIS A 351 -23.04 3.95 -0.55
CA HIS A 351 -23.12 3.64 0.88
C HIS A 351 -22.43 4.68 1.76
N VAL A 352 -22.28 5.92 1.26
CA VAL A 352 -21.61 7.03 1.98
C VAL A 352 -22.31 7.33 3.31
N GLU A 353 -23.65 7.27 3.37
CA GLU A 353 -24.39 7.54 4.61
C GLU A 353 -24.07 6.51 5.71
N ALA A 354 -24.14 5.21 5.38
CA ALA A 354 -23.81 4.15 6.33
C ALA A 354 -22.36 4.28 6.84
N PHE A 355 -21.43 4.68 5.96
CA PHE A 355 -20.05 4.97 6.31
C PHE A 355 -19.92 6.18 7.25
N VAL A 356 -20.59 7.29 6.95
CA VAL A 356 -20.56 8.49 7.80
C VAL A 356 -21.19 8.24 9.16
N GLU A 357 -22.29 7.49 9.23
CA GLU A 357 -22.91 7.07 10.49
C GLU A 357 -21.94 6.26 11.34
N GLY A 358 -21.27 5.27 10.74
CA GLY A 358 -20.25 4.46 11.41
C GLY A 358 -19.06 5.30 11.92
N PHE A 359 -18.58 6.24 11.09
CA PHE A 359 -17.51 7.15 11.47
C PHE A 359 -17.91 8.03 12.65
N ARG A 360 -19.06 8.72 12.58
CA ARG A 360 -19.54 9.60 13.66
C ARG A 360 -19.72 8.83 14.97
N ALA A 361 -20.40 7.69 14.93
CA ALA A 361 -20.66 6.88 16.11
C ALA A 361 -19.37 6.42 16.78
N TYR A 362 -18.40 5.94 16.00
CA TYR A 362 -17.14 5.46 16.55
C TYR A 362 -16.22 6.60 16.99
N ALA A 363 -16.18 7.72 16.27
CA ALA A 363 -15.40 8.90 16.67
C ALA A 363 -15.91 9.52 17.98
N GLY A 364 -17.23 9.64 18.14
CA GLY A 364 -17.85 10.07 19.41
C GLY A 364 -17.51 9.12 20.56
N PHE A 365 -17.62 7.81 20.32
CA PHE A 365 -17.20 6.78 21.28
C PHE A 365 -15.72 6.91 21.69
N LEU A 366 -14.80 7.13 20.74
CA LEU A 366 -13.37 7.31 21.04
C LEU A 366 -13.09 8.61 21.81
N ALA A 367 -13.86 9.67 21.57
CA ALA A 367 -13.77 10.92 22.32
C ALA A 367 -14.18 10.74 23.78
N GLU A 368 -15.28 10.01 24.03
CA GLU A 368 -15.75 9.65 25.37
C GLU A 368 -14.78 8.72 26.08
N TRP A 369 -14.28 7.68 25.39
CA TRP A 369 -13.28 6.75 25.93
C TRP A 369 -12.06 7.50 26.49
N ARG A 370 -11.53 8.45 25.72
CA ARG A 370 -10.37 9.26 26.13
C ARG A 370 -10.63 10.14 27.35
N ALA A 371 -11.89 10.56 27.57
CA ALA A 371 -12.25 11.41 28.70
C ALA A 371 -12.37 10.59 30.00
N ASP A 372 -12.62 9.28 29.90
CA ASP A 372 -12.75 8.40 31.06
C ASP A 372 -11.42 7.76 31.46
N ALA A 373 -10.83 8.27 32.53
CA ALA A 373 -9.58 7.74 33.10
C ALA A 373 -9.67 6.28 33.56
N ALA A 374 -10.87 5.72 33.78
CA ALA A 374 -11.05 4.33 34.20
C ALA A 374 -10.93 3.31 33.04
N THR A 375 -11.03 3.76 31.78
CA THR A 375 -11.03 2.88 30.61
C THR A 375 -9.64 2.49 30.11
N GLY A 376 -8.58 3.08 30.66
CA GLY A 376 -7.20 2.90 30.19
C GLY A 376 -6.88 3.73 28.94
N GLY A 377 -5.60 3.83 28.61
CA GLY A 377 -5.15 4.72 27.53
C GLY A 377 -5.46 4.15 26.13
N LEU A 378 -6.01 4.98 25.23
CA LEU A 378 -6.22 4.59 23.82
C LEU A 378 -4.91 4.09 23.16
N PHE A 379 -3.78 4.70 23.53
CA PHE A 379 -2.45 4.38 23.00
C PHE A 379 -1.60 3.49 23.92
N GLU A 380 -2.21 2.89 24.94
CA GLU A 380 -1.52 1.97 25.84
C GLU A 380 -1.00 0.74 25.08
N GLY A 381 0.28 0.41 25.30
CA GLY A 381 0.97 -0.68 24.61
C GLY A 381 1.65 -0.31 23.28
N PHE A 382 1.53 0.94 22.81
CA PHE A 382 2.11 1.37 21.54
C PHE A 382 3.45 2.12 21.65
N VAL A 383 3.87 2.52 22.86
CA VAL A 383 5.10 3.28 23.10
C VAL A 383 6.34 2.47 22.67
N GLY A 384 7.23 3.08 21.89
CA GLY A 384 8.49 2.48 21.45
C GLY A 384 8.36 1.38 20.39
N LEU A 385 7.14 1.07 19.93
CA LEU A 385 6.94 0.06 18.90
C LEU A 385 7.47 0.53 17.54
N PRO A 386 8.13 -0.33 16.76
CA PRO A 386 8.59 0.03 15.43
C PRO A 386 7.41 0.09 14.46
N VAL A 387 7.22 1.23 13.81
CA VAL A 387 6.25 1.42 12.71
C VAL A 387 6.98 1.73 11.41
N ARG A 388 6.43 1.28 10.28
CA ARG A 388 7.00 1.55 8.95
C ARG A 388 6.90 3.04 8.65
N LYS A 389 8.02 3.64 8.26
CA LYS A 389 8.07 5.02 7.77
C LYS A 389 8.20 5.03 6.25
N LEU A 390 7.18 5.55 5.59
CA LEU A 390 7.22 5.77 4.14
C LEU A 390 7.92 7.10 3.85
N LEU A 391 9.16 7.04 3.36
CA LEU A 391 9.86 8.24 2.88
C LEU A 391 9.34 8.68 1.51
N ARG A 392 9.01 7.70 0.66
CA ARG A 392 8.45 7.91 -0.67
C ARG A 392 7.40 6.84 -0.96
N PRO A 393 6.40 7.13 -1.81
CA PRO A 393 5.42 6.13 -2.22
C PRO A 393 6.09 4.93 -2.90
N THR A 394 5.69 3.69 -2.59
CA THR A 394 6.25 2.47 -3.21
C THR A 394 6.30 2.54 -4.73
N ARG A 395 5.28 3.12 -5.39
CA ARG A 395 5.24 3.26 -6.85
C ARG A 395 6.46 3.97 -7.44
N PHE A 396 7.03 4.94 -6.70
CA PHE A 396 8.24 5.64 -7.11
C PHE A 396 9.42 4.66 -7.22
N TYR A 397 9.58 3.79 -6.22
CA TYR A 397 10.61 2.75 -6.24
C TYR A 397 10.32 1.69 -7.29
N ALA A 398 9.06 1.29 -7.47
CA ALA A 398 8.66 0.34 -8.49
C ALA A 398 9.09 0.80 -9.90
N MET A 399 8.89 2.08 -10.24
CA MET A 399 9.35 2.66 -11.51
C MET A 399 10.87 2.60 -11.66
N LEU A 400 11.63 2.90 -10.60
CA LEU A 400 13.09 2.80 -10.62
C LEU A 400 13.58 1.36 -10.74
N LEU A 401 12.92 0.40 -10.07
CA LEU A 401 13.22 -1.02 -10.19
C LEU A 401 12.96 -1.54 -11.60
N GLN A 402 11.87 -1.12 -12.25
CA GLN A 402 11.63 -1.43 -13.67
C GLN A 402 12.75 -0.90 -14.56
N ARG A 403 13.19 0.34 -14.31
CA ARG A 403 14.32 0.96 -15.02
C ARG A 403 15.63 0.19 -14.81
N LEU A 404 15.88 -0.32 -13.61
CA LEU A 404 17.08 -1.13 -13.29
C LEU A 404 17.02 -2.55 -13.88
N LYS A 405 15.83 -3.05 -14.22
CA LYS A 405 15.60 -4.35 -14.88
C LYS A 405 15.62 -4.26 -16.42
N ASP A 406 15.83 -3.09 -17.01
CA ASP A 406 15.91 -2.91 -18.46
C ASP A 406 17.24 -3.45 -19.05
N PRO A 407 17.22 -4.51 -19.88
CA PRO A 407 18.44 -5.13 -20.40
C PRO A 407 19.22 -4.23 -21.35
N ARG A 408 18.61 -3.16 -21.89
CA ARG A 408 19.33 -2.20 -22.75
C ARG A 408 20.44 -1.46 -22.02
N ARG A 409 20.42 -1.47 -20.68
CA ARG A 409 21.36 -0.74 -19.81
C ARG A 409 22.23 -1.64 -18.95
N MET A 410 22.37 -2.91 -19.34
CA MET A 410 23.05 -3.96 -18.55
C MET A 410 24.43 -4.36 -19.10
N ASP A 411 24.93 -3.63 -20.09
CA ASP A 411 26.25 -3.81 -20.73
C ASP A 411 27.41 -3.26 -19.87
N ASP A 412 27.17 -2.22 -19.07
CA ASP A 412 28.16 -1.62 -18.17
C ASP A 412 27.60 -1.47 -16.76
N GLY A 413 28.31 -2.02 -15.76
CA GLY A 413 27.89 -1.99 -14.36
C GLY A 413 27.95 -0.61 -13.70
N VAL A 414 28.88 0.26 -14.11
CA VAL A 414 29.01 1.63 -13.62
C VAL A 414 27.81 2.45 -14.10
N ILE A 415 27.56 2.45 -15.41
CA ILE A 415 26.43 3.19 -16.01
C ILE A 415 25.10 2.66 -15.50
N TRP A 416 24.96 1.34 -15.37
CA TRP A 416 23.77 0.73 -14.78
C TRP A 416 23.53 1.24 -13.35
N SER A 417 24.56 1.22 -12.50
CA SER A 417 24.42 1.57 -11.08
C SER A 417 24.14 3.06 -10.84
N ALA A 418 24.62 3.94 -11.72
CA ALA A 418 24.34 5.38 -11.65
C ALA A 418 22.84 5.71 -11.79
N GLN A 419 22.04 4.81 -12.37
CA GLN A 419 20.60 5.00 -12.45
C GLN A 419 19.92 4.96 -11.08
N ALA A 420 20.50 4.26 -10.10
CA ALA A 420 20.00 4.23 -8.74
C ALA A 420 20.21 5.58 -8.03
N ASP A 421 21.10 6.46 -8.52
CA ASP A 421 21.33 7.80 -7.96
C ASP A 421 20.19 8.78 -8.28
N PHE A 422 19.16 8.35 -9.02
CA PHE A 422 17.97 9.17 -9.24
C PHE A 422 17.32 9.65 -7.93
N VAL A 423 17.41 8.85 -6.86
CA VAL A 423 16.91 9.23 -5.53
C VAL A 423 17.63 10.47 -4.96
N ALA A 424 18.90 10.67 -5.31
CA ALA A 424 19.70 11.79 -4.83
C ALA A 424 19.27 13.14 -5.43
N ARG A 425 18.55 13.15 -6.56
CA ARG A 425 17.97 14.39 -7.12
C ARG A 425 16.95 15.07 -6.21
N LEU A 426 16.45 14.34 -5.22
CA LEU A 426 15.48 14.82 -4.24
C LEU A 426 16.15 15.19 -2.89
N SER A 427 17.48 15.23 -2.85
CA SER A 427 18.25 15.72 -1.69
C SER A 427 18.24 17.24 -1.65
N ASP A 428 18.56 17.82 -0.50
CA ASP A 428 18.79 19.25 -0.36
C ASP A 428 20.20 19.59 -0.89
N TRP A 429 20.26 20.10 -2.12
CA TRP A 429 21.52 20.46 -2.79
C TRP A 429 22.05 21.84 -2.39
N ASP A 430 21.28 22.61 -1.61
CA ASP A 430 21.70 23.92 -1.11
C ASP A 430 22.57 23.80 0.16
N LYS A 431 22.66 22.60 0.73
CA LYS A 431 23.53 22.27 1.87
C LYS A 431 24.73 21.44 1.44
N ASP A 432 25.92 21.80 1.93
CA ASP A 432 27.15 21.04 1.71
C ASP A 432 27.05 19.59 2.22
N ILE A 433 26.27 19.36 3.27
CA ILE A 433 25.95 18.03 3.81
C ILE A 433 24.46 17.97 4.11
N ASP A 434 23.71 17.21 3.31
CA ASP A 434 22.32 16.86 3.62
C ASP A 434 22.29 15.86 4.79
N PRO A 435 21.66 16.19 5.95
CA PRO A 435 21.48 15.27 7.07
C PRO A 435 20.73 13.99 6.69
N GLN A 436 19.93 14.01 5.62
CA GLN A 436 19.17 12.86 5.10
C GLN A 436 19.99 11.99 4.14
N SER A 437 21.21 12.38 3.78
CA SER A 437 22.07 11.61 2.86
C SER A 437 22.33 10.15 3.27
N PRO A 438 22.37 9.76 4.57
CA PRO A 438 22.43 8.34 4.94
C PRO A 438 21.18 7.56 4.48
N LEU A 439 19.98 8.15 4.55
CA LEU A 439 18.75 7.50 4.06
C LEU A 439 18.80 7.32 2.53
N VAL A 440 19.29 8.32 1.80
CA VAL A 440 19.49 8.23 0.34
C VAL A 440 20.44 7.07 -0.01
N ARG A 441 21.48 6.86 0.79
CA ARG A 441 22.41 5.71 0.64
C ARG A 441 21.71 4.37 0.89
N ALA A 442 20.83 4.29 1.90
CA ALA A 442 20.03 3.11 2.17
C ALA A 442 19.09 2.80 0.99
N GLU A 443 18.40 3.80 0.46
CA GLU A 443 17.53 3.67 -0.70
C GLU A 443 18.27 3.13 -1.92
N ARG A 444 19.40 3.75 -2.25
CA ARG A 444 20.27 3.32 -3.35
C ARG A 444 20.71 1.86 -3.19
N SER A 445 21.11 1.48 -1.98
CA SER A 445 21.59 0.13 -1.68
C SER A 445 20.48 -0.91 -1.86
N ALA A 446 19.28 -0.64 -1.38
CA ALA A 446 18.11 -1.49 -1.58
C ALA A 446 17.76 -1.63 -3.07
N LEU A 447 17.71 -0.52 -3.81
CA LEU A 447 17.41 -0.51 -5.25
C LEU A 447 18.40 -1.33 -6.07
N LEU A 448 19.71 -1.20 -5.80
CA LEU A 448 20.75 -1.99 -6.47
C LEU A 448 20.70 -3.48 -6.15
N ALA A 449 20.05 -3.84 -5.05
CA ALA A 449 19.72 -5.21 -4.68
C ALA A 449 18.35 -5.66 -5.21
N LEU A 450 17.67 -4.85 -6.03
CA LEU A 450 16.30 -5.07 -6.52
C LEU A 450 15.23 -5.15 -5.43
N ASN A 451 15.42 -4.41 -4.34
CA ASN A 451 14.46 -4.30 -3.24
C ASN A 451 13.87 -2.90 -3.18
N THR A 452 12.60 -2.80 -2.78
CA THR A 452 11.98 -1.55 -2.34
C THR A 452 12.59 -1.16 -0.98
N PRO A 453 13.09 0.08 -0.80
CA PRO A 453 13.60 0.54 0.48
C PRO A 453 12.57 0.41 1.60
N TYR A 454 13.03 0.01 2.79
CA TYR A 454 12.18 -0.22 3.96
C TYR A 454 12.79 0.48 5.16
N PHE A 455 12.02 1.37 5.77
CA PHE A 455 12.43 2.15 6.94
C PHE A 455 11.43 1.97 8.07
N VAL A 456 11.93 2.00 9.29
CA VAL A 456 11.15 1.94 10.52
C VAL A 456 11.46 3.14 11.40
N MET A 457 10.51 3.48 12.26
CA MET A 457 10.64 4.51 13.27
C MET A 457 10.00 4.01 14.56
N PRO A 458 10.64 4.15 15.74
CA PRO A 458 9.95 3.94 17.00
C PRO A 458 8.82 4.96 17.16
N SER A 459 7.62 4.50 17.53
CA SER A 459 6.40 5.30 17.56
C SER A 459 6.47 6.58 18.41
N ASP A 460 7.33 6.62 19.42
CA ASP A 460 7.49 7.71 20.39
C ASP A 460 8.69 8.62 20.10
N THR A 461 9.44 8.36 19.02
CA THR A 461 10.60 9.17 18.60
C THR A 461 10.46 9.59 17.13
N THR A 462 11.47 10.29 16.61
CA THR A 462 11.58 10.72 15.20
C THR A 462 12.84 10.16 14.53
N ASP A 463 13.42 9.08 15.08
CA ASP A 463 14.58 8.42 14.50
C ASP A 463 14.16 7.47 13.38
N ILE A 464 14.58 7.77 12.15
CA ILE A 464 14.35 6.91 10.98
C ILE A 464 15.49 5.91 10.89
N ARG A 465 15.14 4.62 10.84
CA ARG A 465 16.10 3.51 10.84
C ARG A 465 15.89 2.56 9.66
N ASP A 466 16.96 1.92 9.21
CA ASP A 466 16.91 0.81 8.26
C ASP A 466 17.43 -0.50 8.87
N VAL A 467 17.36 -1.59 8.11
CA VAL A 467 17.86 -2.91 8.55
C VAL A 467 19.39 -3.02 8.57
N THR A 468 20.11 -2.09 7.94
CA THR A 468 21.58 -2.12 7.83
C THR A 468 22.27 -1.36 8.96
N GLY A 469 21.50 -0.72 9.83
CA GLY A 469 21.99 0.04 10.99
C GLY A 469 22.09 1.54 10.75
N ILE A 470 21.60 2.05 9.61
CA ILE A 470 21.46 3.49 9.38
C ILE A 470 20.38 4.02 10.34
N SER A 471 20.70 5.11 11.03
CA SER A 471 19.77 5.82 11.91
C SER A 471 19.97 7.33 11.71
N VAL A 472 18.90 8.02 11.34
CA VAL A 472 18.89 9.48 11.14
C VAL A 472 17.82 10.09 12.02
N HIS A 473 18.23 11.02 12.87
CA HIS A 473 17.31 11.81 13.67
C HIS A 473 16.65 12.88 12.80
N ALA A 474 15.32 12.92 12.76
CA ALA A 474 14.56 13.93 12.05
C ALA A 474 13.88 14.89 13.04
N THR A 475 13.78 16.17 12.69
CA THR A 475 13.02 17.14 13.51
C THR A 475 11.53 17.06 13.18
N GLY A 476 10.69 17.21 14.19
CA GLY A 476 9.24 17.19 14.05
C GLY A 476 8.55 16.57 15.26
N VAL A 477 7.36 16.00 15.03
CA VAL A 477 6.52 15.38 16.06
C VAL A 477 6.52 13.87 15.86
N SER A 478 6.79 13.10 16.93
CA SER A 478 6.74 11.63 16.89
C SER A 478 5.35 11.11 16.49
N GLY A 479 5.29 9.85 16.05
CA GLY A 479 4.04 9.20 15.67
C GLY A 479 2.96 9.25 16.75
N MET A 480 3.37 8.97 17.99
CA MET A 480 2.53 9.05 19.18
C MET A 480 2.10 10.50 19.47
N GLY A 481 3.01 11.47 19.35
CA GLY A 481 2.67 12.88 19.53
C GLY A 481 1.65 13.37 18.51
N HIS A 482 1.81 12.96 17.25
CA HIS A 482 0.87 13.28 16.18
C HIS A 482 -0.51 12.63 16.42
N ALA A 483 -0.53 11.34 16.74
CA ALA A 483 -1.75 10.60 17.06
C ALA A 483 -2.51 11.21 18.26
N LEU A 484 -1.79 11.60 19.32
CA LEU A 484 -2.37 12.30 20.48
C LEU A 484 -3.03 13.63 20.08
N ALA A 485 -2.41 14.40 19.19
CA ALA A 485 -2.96 15.64 18.69
C ALA A 485 -4.23 15.42 17.84
N LEU A 486 -4.22 14.46 16.91
CA LEU A 486 -5.40 14.12 16.09
C LEU A 486 -6.56 13.63 16.95
N ALA A 487 -6.30 12.69 17.87
CA ALA A 487 -7.31 12.19 18.79
C ALA A 487 -7.81 13.28 19.74
N GLY A 488 -6.96 14.26 20.08
CA GLY A 488 -7.33 15.47 20.81
C GLY A 488 -8.29 16.38 20.05
N GLY A 489 -8.21 16.39 18.73
CA GLY A 489 -9.05 17.19 17.84
C GLY A 489 -10.40 16.54 17.48
N LEU A 490 -10.69 15.30 17.88
CA LEU A 490 -12.00 14.67 17.67
C LEU A 490 -13.03 15.10 18.73
N ASP A 491 -13.28 16.39 18.85
CA ASP A 491 -14.47 16.90 19.53
C ASP A 491 -15.66 16.97 18.55
N GLY A 492 -16.80 17.50 18.99
CA GLY A 492 -17.99 17.62 18.13
C GLY A 492 -17.74 18.42 16.84
N ALA A 493 -16.92 19.48 16.90
CA ALA A 493 -16.61 20.29 15.72
C ALA A 493 -15.59 19.59 14.81
N GLY A 494 -14.59 18.93 15.39
CA GLY A 494 -13.61 18.14 14.65
C GLY A 494 -14.24 16.95 13.92
N ILE A 495 -15.17 16.24 14.57
CA ILE A 495 -15.93 15.16 13.94
C ILE A 495 -16.70 15.67 12.72
N GLU A 496 -17.44 16.78 12.86
CA GLU A 496 -18.22 17.34 11.74
C GLU A 496 -17.33 17.89 10.61
N TRP A 497 -16.14 18.40 10.94
CA TRP A 497 -15.15 18.77 9.94
C TRP A 497 -14.69 17.55 9.13
N GLN A 498 -14.34 16.44 9.79
CA GLN A 498 -13.96 15.22 9.07
C GLN A 498 -15.11 14.66 8.23
N VAL A 499 -16.36 14.71 8.73
CA VAL A 499 -17.54 14.33 7.95
C VAL A 499 -17.73 15.21 6.72
N THR A 500 -17.48 16.52 6.84
CA THR A 500 -17.52 17.45 5.71
C THR A 500 -16.52 17.02 4.64
N ILE A 501 -15.28 16.69 5.02
CA ILE A 501 -14.25 16.18 4.10
C ILE A 501 -14.69 14.88 3.42
N ILE A 502 -15.23 13.91 4.16
CA ILE A 502 -15.71 12.63 3.60
C ILE A 502 -16.79 12.89 2.54
N ARG A 503 -17.79 13.72 2.86
CA ARG A 503 -18.91 14.02 1.95
C ARG A 503 -18.45 14.75 0.70
N GLN A 504 -17.69 15.83 0.87
CA GLN A 504 -17.19 16.64 -0.25
C GLN A 504 -16.28 15.82 -1.19
N ASN A 505 -15.42 14.96 -0.63
CA ASN A 505 -14.62 14.04 -1.42
C ASN A 505 -15.50 13.09 -2.24
N MET A 506 -16.51 12.46 -1.61
CA MET A 506 -17.36 11.47 -2.26
C MET A 506 -18.36 12.06 -3.26
N GLU A 507 -18.74 13.33 -3.15
CA GLU A 507 -19.53 14.02 -4.19
C GLU A 507 -18.85 13.95 -5.57
N SER A 508 -17.51 14.02 -5.61
CA SER A 508 -16.74 13.96 -6.84
C SER A 508 -16.72 12.56 -7.47
N PHE A 509 -16.98 11.52 -6.68
CA PHE A 509 -17.14 10.14 -7.16
C PHE A 509 -18.61 9.81 -7.50
N ALA A 510 -19.56 10.45 -6.83
CA ALA A 510 -20.99 10.32 -7.16
C ALA A 510 -21.34 10.97 -8.50
N ARG A 511 -20.68 12.08 -8.88
CA ARG A 511 -20.91 12.81 -10.15
C ARG A 511 -20.53 12.02 -11.42
N GLY A 512 -19.82 10.89 -11.30
CA GLY A 512 -19.69 9.92 -12.40
C GLY A 512 -21.03 9.33 -12.87
N ARG A 513 -22.12 9.56 -12.11
CA ARG A 513 -23.51 9.27 -12.52
C ARG A 513 -24.11 10.28 -13.50
N ILE A 514 -23.53 11.47 -13.67
CA ILE A 514 -24.16 12.57 -14.44
C ILE A 514 -23.74 12.55 -15.93
N SER A 515 -22.87 11.63 -16.36
CA SER A 515 -22.53 11.46 -17.78
C SER A 515 -23.26 10.27 -18.42
N ALA A 516 -24.47 10.52 -18.94
CA ALA A 516 -25.02 9.99 -20.21
C ALA A 516 -26.55 10.21 -20.32
N GLU A 517 -27.28 10.34 -19.21
CA GLU A 517 -28.76 10.46 -19.23
C GLU A 517 -29.30 11.56 -18.30
N ALA A 518 -28.43 12.38 -17.70
CA ALA A 518 -28.88 13.62 -17.08
C ALA A 518 -29.30 14.59 -18.20
N VAL A 519 -30.59 14.52 -18.55
CA VAL A 519 -31.39 15.70 -18.90
C VAL A 519 -30.84 16.81 -18.01
N GLY A 520 -30.15 17.79 -18.63
CA GLY A 520 -29.72 18.98 -17.91
C GLY A 520 -30.91 19.45 -17.09
N PRO A 521 -30.73 19.89 -15.83
CA PRO A 521 -31.85 20.20 -14.95
C PRO A 521 -32.88 20.93 -15.79
N GLU A 522 -34.08 20.35 -15.95
CA GLU A 522 -35.19 21.14 -16.46
C GLU A 522 -35.11 22.42 -15.65
N PRO A 523 -35.04 23.60 -16.30
CA PRO A 523 -34.94 24.84 -15.58
C PRO A 523 -36.10 24.79 -14.58
N THR A 524 -35.78 24.52 -13.32
CA THR A 524 -36.71 24.76 -12.23
C THR A 524 -37.10 26.18 -12.48
N GLU A 525 -38.37 26.39 -12.83
CA GLU A 525 -38.93 27.72 -13.03
C GLU A 525 -38.30 28.56 -11.94
N SER A 526 -37.45 29.52 -12.37
CA SER A 526 -36.91 30.51 -11.44
C SER A 526 -38.13 30.94 -10.64
N PRO A 527 -38.10 30.87 -9.29
CA PRO A 527 -39.21 31.41 -8.53
C PRO A 527 -39.47 32.78 -9.14
N ASP A 528 -40.71 33.02 -9.57
CA ASP A 528 -41.11 34.23 -10.29
C ASP A 528 -40.72 35.42 -9.38
N VAL A 529 -39.49 35.90 -9.52
CA VAL A 529 -39.01 37.07 -8.83
C VAL A 529 -39.54 38.18 -9.70
N ASP A 530 -40.79 38.56 -9.44
CA ASP A 530 -41.44 39.74 -9.98
C ASP A 530 -40.60 40.98 -9.56
N GLY A 531 -39.51 41.23 -10.28
CA GLY A 531 -38.57 42.30 -10.00
C GLY A 531 -37.23 42.15 -10.71
N VAL A 532 -36.81 43.21 -11.42
CA VAL A 532 -35.42 43.36 -11.88
C VAL A 532 -34.53 43.35 -10.63
N PRO A 533 -33.49 42.49 -10.55
CA PRO A 533 -32.57 42.45 -9.42
C PRO A 533 -32.02 43.85 -9.14
N THR A 534 -32.15 44.30 -7.89
CA THR A 534 -31.70 45.65 -7.51
C THR A 534 -30.23 45.66 -7.16
N THR A 535 -29.57 46.81 -7.29
CA THR A 535 -28.19 47.02 -6.81
C THR A 535 -28.03 46.64 -5.34
N GLU A 536 -29.06 46.84 -4.52
CA GLU A 536 -29.05 46.51 -3.09
C GLU A 536 -29.03 44.99 -2.85
N MET A 537 -29.73 44.21 -3.67
CA MET A 537 -29.68 42.74 -3.60
C MET A 537 -28.29 42.22 -3.93
N PHE A 538 -27.66 42.74 -4.99
CA PHE A 538 -26.28 42.36 -5.33
C PHE A 538 -25.28 42.75 -4.25
N ARG A 539 -25.47 43.91 -3.62
CA ARG A 539 -24.63 44.35 -2.51
C ARG A 539 -24.79 43.44 -1.29
N CYS A 540 -26.02 43.11 -0.90
CA CYS A 540 -26.29 42.20 0.21
C CYS A 540 -25.67 40.82 -0.03
N GLU A 541 -25.78 40.29 -1.25
CA GLU A 541 -25.16 39.01 -1.61
C GLU A 541 -23.64 39.09 -1.65
N ALA A 542 -23.06 40.20 -2.14
CA ALA A 542 -21.61 40.41 -2.11
C ALA A 542 -21.08 40.51 -0.68
N ASP A 543 -21.79 41.18 0.22
CA ASP A 543 -21.46 41.25 1.65
C ASP A 543 -21.52 39.86 2.29
N ARG A 544 -22.56 39.06 1.97
CA ARG A 544 -22.69 37.66 2.41
C ARG A 544 -21.52 36.79 1.94
N ILE A 545 -21.12 36.91 0.67
CA ILE A 545 -19.96 36.19 0.11
C ILE A 545 -18.67 36.63 0.79
N ALA A 546 -18.50 37.93 1.05
CA ALA A 546 -17.32 38.46 1.74
C ALA A 546 -17.24 37.95 3.19
N GLU A 547 -18.38 37.84 3.89
CA GLU A 547 -18.47 37.23 5.21
C GLU A 547 -18.09 35.74 5.16
N ASP A 548 -18.59 34.98 4.20
CA ASP A 548 -18.24 33.57 4.01
C ASP A 548 -16.73 33.39 3.73
N LEU A 549 -16.17 34.16 2.79
CA LEU A 549 -14.73 34.17 2.52
C LEU A 549 -13.93 34.53 3.77
N SER A 550 -14.39 35.51 4.55
CA SER A 550 -13.72 35.88 5.79
C SER A 550 -13.80 34.78 6.85
N ARG A 551 -14.94 34.09 6.95
CA ARG A 551 -15.19 33.01 7.92
C ARG A 551 -14.34 31.78 7.65
N TYR A 552 -14.16 31.39 6.39
CA TYR A 552 -13.40 30.19 6.00
C TYR A 552 -11.90 30.44 5.76
N ALA A 553 -11.43 31.69 5.89
CA ALA A 553 -10.02 32.02 5.70
C ALA A 553 -9.15 31.49 6.86
N ILE A 554 -8.18 30.65 6.52
CA ILE A 554 -7.08 30.23 7.39
C ILE A 554 -6.05 31.37 7.39
N ARG A 555 -5.87 32.03 8.53
CA ARG A 555 -4.99 33.20 8.65
C ARG A 555 -3.75 32.88 9.48
N ARG A 556 -2.58 33.35 9.00
CA ARG A 556 -1.30 33.31 9.72
C ARG A 556 -0.53 34.59 9.44
N GLY A 557 -0.25 35.38 10.48
CA GLY A 557 0.39 36.68 10.32
C GLY A 557 -0.39 37.57 9.34
N ARG A 558 0.24 37.91 8.21
CA ARG A 558 -0.34 38.75 7.15
C ARG A 558 -0.92 37.95 5.97
N SER A 559 -0.81 36.63 5.98
CA SER A 559 -1.30 35.76 4.90
C SER A 559 -2.66 35.14 5.24
N ALA A 560 -3.44 34.85 4.20
CA ALA A 560 -4.71 34.13 4.27
C ALA A 560 -4.78 33.08 3.15
N ALA A 561 -5.38 31.93 3.46
CA ALA A 561 -5.61 30.84 2.50
C ALA A 561 -6.97 30.19 2.73
N TRP A 562 -7.47 29.49 1.73
CA TRP A 562 -8.73 28.76 1.76
C TRP A 562 -8.54 27.33 1.30
N ILE A 563 -9.36 26.43 1.82
CA ILE A 563 -9.48 25.06 1.36
C ILE A 563 -10.74 24.99 0.49
N ALA A 564 -10.60 24.51 -0.74
CA ALA A 564 -11.71 24.38 -1.68
C ALA A 564 -11.58 23.08 -2.49
N LEU A 565 -12.70 22.62 -3.05
CA LEU A 565 -12.69 21.55 -4.03
C LEU A 565 -12.15 22.09 -5.35
N ASP A 566 -11.14 21.41 -5.90
CA ASP A 566 -10.59 21.70 -7.21
C ASP A 566 -11.22 20.80 -8.28
N TRP A 567 -11.50 21.35 -9.45
CA TRP A 567 -12.06 20.60 -10.58
C TRP A 567 -10.93 20.13 -11.49
N LEU A 568 -10.55 18.87 -11.34
CA LEU A 568 -9.67 18.17 -12.28
C LEU A 568 -10.48 17.93 -13.56
N GLY A 569 -10.42 18.86 -14.51
CA GLY A 569 -11.20 18.83 -15.75
C GLY A 569 -11.17 17.48 -16.49
N ILE A 570 -12.22 17.21 -17.27
CA ILE A 570 -12.37 16.00 -18.10
C ILE A 570 -11.15 15.89 -19.03
N PRO A 571 -10.51 14.71 -19.20
CA PRO A 571 -9.49 14.54 -20.22
C PRO A 571 -10.12 14.88 -21.58
N ASN A 572 -9.55 15.87 -22.27
CA ASN A 572 -9.92 16.15 -23.64
C ASN A 572 -9.79 14.86 -24.44
N SER A 573 -10.91 14.26 -24.85
CA SER A 573 -10.94 13.32 -25.95
C SER A 573 -10.55 14.10 -27.20
N SER A 574 -9.27 14.08 -27.54
CA SER A 574 -8.75 14.63 -28.78
C SER A 574 -9.46 14.00 -29.97
N SER A 575 -10.13 14.86 -30.74
CA SER A 575 -10.50 14.67 -32.15
C SER A 575 -9.32 14.28 -33.01
#